data_AF-A0A8H9C938-F1
#
_entry.id   AF-A0A8H9C938-F1
#
_cell.length_a   1.000
_cell.length_b   1.000
_cell.length_c   1.000
_cell.angle_alpha   90.00
_cell.angle_beta   90.00
_cell.angle_gamma   90.00
#
_symmetry.space_group_name_H-M   'P 1'
#
loop_
_entity.id
_entity.type
_entity.pdbx_description
1 polymer ?
#
loop_
_entity_poly.entity_id
_entity_poly.type
_entity_poly.pdbx_seq_one_letter_code
_entity_poly.pdbx_strand_id
1 'polypeptide(L)'
;MSGTERREAVTARYGGEAARAVAEGPWNDVIAALLAHRTVRAFRPDPLPEGTLDTLVAAAQSAASSSNLQTWSVVAVEDPATRKRLSGIAGGQRHVAEAPLVLVWLADLSRLDALGRDRGKPTDGLAYLEMLMVGVVDAALAAQNAAVALESLGLGTVYIGALRNDPEAVAALLGLPPNVLAVFGLCVGHPDPARPAAVKPRLPQGVVLHRGRYDPALADGAVAAYDAAMRDFQAGQGMPQVGWSDAALDRVRGPESLSGRDRLREILERRGFGLK
;
A
#
# COMPACT_ATOMS: atom_id res chain seq x y z
N MET A 1 0.36 -26.52 4.23
CA MET A 1 -1.09 -26.19 4.36
C MET A 1 -1.97 -27.31 3.84
N SER A 2 -3.05 -27.61 4.55
CA SER A 2 -4.07 -28.59 4.13
C SER A 2 -4.92 -28.04 2.97
N GLY A 3 -5.57 -28.92 2.20
CA GLY A 3 -6.47 -28.50 1.12
C GLY A 3 -7.69 -27.68 1.61
N THR A 4 -8.03 -27.77 2.89
CA THR A 4 -9.11 -27.02 3.53
C THR A 4 -8.72 -25.55 3.75
N GLU A 5 -7.52 -25.29 4.26
CA GLU A 5 -7.00 -23.92 4.47
C GLU A 5 -6.90 -23.14 3.14
N ARG A 6 -6.56 -23.82 2.04
CA ARG A 6 -6.52 -23.21 0.70
C ARG A 6 -7.89 -22.71 0.27
N ARG A 7 -8.92 -23.56 0.44
CA ARG A 7 -10.29 -23.23 0.07
C ARG A 7 -10.83 -22.09 0.91
N GLU A 8 -10.60 -22.10 2.23
CA GLU A 8 -11.08 -21.04 3.12
C GLU A 8 -10.52 -19.66 2.75
N ALA A 9 -9.21 -19.54 2.52
CA ALA A 9 -8.58 -18.26 2.17
C ALA A 9 -9.14 -17.67 0.85
N VAL A 10 -9.37 -18.53 -0.14
CA VAL A 10 -9.89 -18.12 -1.45
C VAL A 10 -11.40 -17.84 -1.39
N THR A 11 -12.18 -18.68 -0.68
CA THR A 11 -13.62 -18.49 -0.49
C THR A 11 -13.91 -17.18 0.23
N ALA A 12 -13.13 -16.81 1.25
CA ALA A 12 -13.28 -15.52 1.91
C ALA A 12 -13.04 -14.32 0.96
N ARG A 13 -12.23 -14.50 -0.08
CA ARG A 13 -11.86 -13.43 -1.04
C ARG A 13 -12.81 -13.33 -2.23
N TYR A 14 -13.25 -14.44 -2.79
CA TYR A 14 -14.01 -14.46 -4.04
C TYR A 14 -15.41 -15.07 -3.91
N GLY A 15 -15.71 -15.74 -2.80
CA GLY A 15 -16.97 -16.47 -2.61
C GLY A 15 -17.14 -17.67 -3.55
N GLY A 16 -18.18 -18.46 -3.29
CA GLY A 16 -18.80 -19.44 -4.20
C GLY A 16 -17.88 -20.24 -5.13
N GLU A 17 -18.30 -20.35 -6.40
CA GLU A 17 -17.69 -21.18 -7.45
C GLU A 17 -16.35 -20.62 -7.96
N ALA A 18 -16.17 -19.29 -7.96
CA ALA A 18 -14.92 -18.64 -8.36
C ALA A 18 -13.72 -19.06 -7.49
N ALA A 19 -13.97 -19.43 -6.23
CA ALA A 19 -12.94 -19.94 -5.34
C ALA A 19 -12.40 -21.32 -5.75
N ARG A 20 -13.20 -22.12 -6.48
CA ARG A 20 -12.82 -23.47 -6.87
C ARG A 20 -11.69 -23.48 -7.90
N ALA A 21 -11.83 -22.68 -8.96
CA ALA A 21 -10.83 -22.61 -10.03
C ALA A 21 -9.46 -22.12 -9.51
N VAL A 22 -9.45 -21.17 -8.57
CA VAL A 22 -8.21 -20.69 -7.94
C VAL A 22 -7.60 -21.75 -7.01
N ALA A 23 -8.43 -22.47 -6.24
CA ALA A 23 -7.96 -23.49 -5.31
C ALA A 23 -7.42 -24.76 -6.01
N GLU A 24 -7.86 -25.04 -7.24
CA GLU A 24 -7.39 -26.15 -8.09
C GLU A 24 -6.14 -25.79 -8.92
N GLY A 25 -5.75 -24.51 -8.96
CA GLY A 25 -4.57 -24.02 -9.68
C GLY A 25 -3.23 -24.26 -8.96
N PRO A 26 -2.12 -23.77 -9.54
CA PRO A 26 -0.79 -23.84 -8.91
C PRO A 26 -0.77 -23.21 -7.52
N TRP A 27 -0.10 -23.87 -6.58
CA TRP A 27 -0.12 -23.46 -5.18
C TRP A 27 1.21 -23.75 -4.47
N ASN A 28 1.67 -22.80 -3.67
CA ASN A 28 2.76 -22.94 -2.71
C ASN A 28 2.51 -21.98 -1.53
N ASP A 29 3.42 -21.96 -0.55
CA ASP A 29 3.23 -21.17 0.66
C ASP A 29 3.29 -19.65 0.41
N VAL A 30 4.03 -19.20 -0.62
CA VAL A 30 4.06 -17.79 -1.03
C VAL A 30 2.70 -17.36 -1.59
N ILE A 31 2.11 -18.16 -2.48
CA ILE A 31 0.76 -17.93 -3.02
C ILE A 31 -0.27 -17.93 -1.90
N ALA A 32 -0.14 -18.86 -0.94
CA ALA A 32 -1.03 -18.93 0.20
C ALA A 32 -0.96 -17.66 1.07
N ALA A 33 0.25 -17.17 1.38
CA ALA A 33 0.44 -15.95 2.16
C ALA A 33 -0.20 -14.74 1.46
N LEU A 34 0.02 -14.58 0.15
CA LEU A 34 -0.59 -13.51 -0.65
C LEU A 34 -2.13 -13.57 -0.62
N LEU A 35 -2.70 -14.77 -0.73
CA LEU A 35 -4.16 -14.97 -0.71
C LEU A 35 -4.76 -14.82 0.68
N ALA A 36 -3.99 -15.07 1.73
CA ALA A 36 -4.40 -14.87 3.12
C ALA A 36 -4.25 -13.42 3.60
N HIS A 37 -3.66 -12.51 2.80
CA HIS A 37 -3.45 -11.11 3.18
C HIS A 37 -4.70 -10.47 3.78
N ARG A 38 -4.55 -9.77 4.90
CA ARG A 38 -5.59 -8.91 5.46
C ARG A 38 -4.94 -7.71 6.11
N THR A 39 -5.57 -6.55 5.94
CA THR A 39 -5.07 -5.31 6.53
C THR A 39 -5.31 -5.29 8.03
N VAL A 40 -4.24 -5.24 8.81
CA VAL A 40 -4.29 -5.18 10.29
C VAL A 40 -4.24 -3.73 10.75
N ARG A 41 -5.20 -3.32 11.58
CA ARG A 41 -5.29 -1.95 12.13
C ARG A 41 -5.32 -1.92 13.66
N ALA A 42 -5.04 -3.05 14.29
CA ALA A 42 -4.98 -3.19 15.73
C ALA A 42 -3.70 -3.97 16.05
N PHE A 43 -2.81 -3.35 16.81
CA PHE A 43 -1.48 -3.88 17.09
C PHE A 43 -1.29 -4.03 18.60
N ARG A 44 -0.54 -5.07 18.99
CA ARG A 44 -0.03 -5.20 20.35
C ARG A 44 1.17 -4.27 20.54
N PRO A 45 1.48 -3.84 21.78
CA PRO A 45 2.60 -2.94 22.06
C PRO A 45 3.98 -3.63 22.01
N ASP A 46 4.02 -4.94 21.77
CA ASP A 46 5.24 -5.74 21.71
C ASP A 46 6.24 -5.19 20.68
N PRO A 47 7.54 -5.19 21.02
CA PRO A 47 8.57 -4.83 20.06
C PRO A 47 8.59 -5.84 18.89
N LEU A 48 9.08 -5.37 17.74
CA LEU A 48 9.36 -6.26 16.62
C LEU A 48 10.56 -7.17 16.95
N PRO A 49 10.66 -8.36 16.34
CA PRO A 49 11.85 -9.19 16.46
C PRO A 49 13.13 -8.43 16.07
N GLU A 50 14.25 -8.73 16.74
CA GLU A 50 15.55 -8.19 16.37
C GLU A 50 15.90 -8.51 14.90
N GLY A 51 16.55 -7.58 14.19
CA GLY A 51 16.89 -7.75 12.77
C GLY A 51 15.71 -7.68 11.80
N THR A 52 14.49 -7.35 12.27
CA THR A 52 13.32 -7.19 11.39
C THR A 52 13.55 -6.12 10.32
N LEU A 53 14.14 -4.98 10.68
CA LEU A 53 14.46 -3.91 9.73
C LEU A 53 15.44 -4.36 8.65
N ASP A 54 16.53 -5.01 9.03
CA ASP A 54 17.53 -5.48 8.07
C ASP A 54 16.95 -6.50 7.09
N THR A 55 16.17 -7.45 7.62
CA THR A 55 15.50 -8.49 6.83
C THR A 55 14.49 -7.88 5.85
N LEU A 56 13.67 -6.92 6.32
CA LEU A 56 12.65 -6.30 5.47
C LEU A 56 13.28 -5.45 4.37
N VAL A 57 14.37 -4.74 4.65
CA VAL A 57 15.07 -3.90 3.66
C VAL A 57 15.71 -4.80 2.61
N ALA A 58 16.33 -5.92 3.00
CA ALA A 58 16.86 -6.90 2.05
C ALA A 58 15.76 -7.49 1.14
N ALA A 59 14.60 -7.84 1.71
CA ALA A 59 13.46 -8.32 0.93
C ALA A 59 12.93 -7.24 -0.04
N ALA A 60 12.85 -5.98 0.42
CA ALA A 60 12.43 -4.84 -0.39
C ALA A 60 13.41 -4.56 -1.55
N GLN A 61 14.71 -4.56 -1.28
CA GLN A 61 15.78 -4.39 -2.26
C GLN A 61 15.83 -5.50 -3.31
N SER A 62 15.25 -6.66 -3.00
CA SER A 62 15.15 -7.78 -3.94
C SER A 62 14.00 -7.62 -4.96
N ALA A 63 13.23 -6.52 -4.90
CA ALA A 63 12.23 -6.20 -5.90
C ALA A 63 12.89 -5.78 -7.24
N ALA A 64 12.18 -6.00 -8.36
CA ALA A 64 12.59 -5.43 -9.63
C ALA A 64 12.59 -3.89 -9.55
N SER A 65 13.56 -3.25 -10.22
CA SER A 65 13.69 -1.80 -10.30
C SER A 65 13.96 -1.38 -11.73
N SER A 66 13.27 -0.32 -12.17
CA SER A 66 13.40 0.20 -13.54
C SER A 66 14.85 0.57 -13.85
N SER A 67 15.43 -0.07 -14.86
CA SER A 67 16.85 0.11 -15.24
C SER A 67 17.85 -0.03 -14.08
N ASN A 68 17.47 -0.75 -13.02
CA ASN A 68 18.24 -0.86 -11.77
C ASN A 68 18.59 0.49 -11.10
N LEU A 69 17.78 1.53 -11.36
CA LEU A 69 18.01 2.88 -10.84
C LEU A 69 17.75 2.99 -9.33
N GLN A 70 16.95 2.07 -8.78
CA GLN A 70 16.60 1.97 -7.36
C GLN A 70 16.04 3.29 -6.82
N THR A 71 15.07 3.87 -7.52
CA THR A 71 14.54 5.24 -7.30
C THR A 71 13.59 5.37 -6.10
N TRP A 72 13.92 4.65 -5.03
CA TRP A 72 13.15 4.61 -3.80
C TRP A 72 14.05 4.67 -2.57
N SER A 73 13.46 5.11 -1.47
CA SER A 73 14.03 5.08 -0.11
C SER A 73 12.94 4.72 0.89
N VAL A 74 13.31 4.37 2.11
CA VAL A 74 12.37 4.12 3.21
C VAL A 74 12.87 4.75 4.50
N VAL A 75 11.99 5.41 5.24
CA VAL A 75 12.28 5.94 6.58
C VAL A 75 11.54 5.08 7.60
N ALA A 76 12.28 4.47 8.53
CA ALA A 76 11.71 3.77 9.68
C ALA A 76 11.43 4.77 10.81
N VAL A 77 10.17 4.82 11.26
CA VAL A 77 9.73 5.72 12.33
C VAL A 77 9.29 4.89 13.54
N GLU A 78 10.19 4.80 14.52
CA GLU A 78 9.99 4.10 15.79
C GLU A 78 9.76 5.03 16.99
N ASP A 79 10.06 6.33 16.83
CA ASP A 79 9.80 7.33 17.86
C ASP A 79 8.28 7.57 18.04
N PRO A 80 7.70 7.34 19.23
CA PRO A 80 6.27 7.50 19.47
C PRO A 80 5.76 8.92 19.20
N ALA A 81 6.57 9.95 19.46
CA ALA A 81 6.15 11.34 19.23
C ALA A 81 6.02 11.63 17.73
N THR A 82 6.95 11.15 16.92
CA THR A 82 6.93 11.27 15.46
C THR A 82 5.77 10.46 14.85
N ARG A 83 5.52 9.23 15.32
CA ARG A 83 4.33 8.45 14.91
C ARG A 83 3.02 9.17 15.23
N LYS A 84 2.92 9.80 16.40
CA LYS A 84 1.74 10.60 16.78
C LYS A 84 1.52 11.78 15.84
N ARG A 85 2.60 12.47 15.43
CA ARG A 85 2.53 13.56 14.44
C ARG A 85 2.12 13.05 13.06
N LEU A 86 2.66 11.92 12.60
CA LEU A 86 2.23 11.26 11.36
C LEU A 86 0.75 10.86 11.40
N SER A 87 0.27 10.36 12.54
CA SER A 87 -1.16 10.06 12.73
C SER A 87 -2.03 11.30 12.56
N GLY A 88 -1.61 12.45 13.11
CA GLY A 88 -2.29 13.74 12.91
C GLY A 88 -2.40 14.12 11.44
N ILE A 89 -1.30 14.04 10.69
CA ILE A 89 -1.28 14.27 9.23
C ILE A 89 -2.20 13.29 8.49
N ALA A 90 -2.20 12.02 8.91
CA ALA A 90 -3.01 10.95 8.33
C ALA A 90 -4.49 11.00 8.73
N GLY A 91 -5.00 12.12 9.24
CA GLY A 91 -6.41 12.28 9.62
C GLY A 91 -6.77 11.60 10.95
N GLY A 92 -5.84 11.54 11.89
CA GLY A 92 -6.05 10.96 13.23
C GLY A 92 -6.19 9.43 13.24
N GLN A 93 -5.64 8.75 12.23
CA GLN A 93 -5.68 7.29 12.16
C GLN A 93 -4.88 6.67 13.31
N ARG A 94 -5.60 6.18 14.33
CA ARG A 94 -5.03 5.65 15.59
C ARG A 94 -3.92 4.62 15.39
N HIS A 95 -4.11 3.70 14.44
CA HIS A 95 -3.14 2.65 14.14
C HIS A 95 -1.77 3.17 13.67
N VAL A 96 -1.69 4.40 13.15
CA VAL A 96 -0.40 5.05 12.83
C VAL A 96 0.39 5.41 14.09
N ALA A 97 -0.31 5.81 15.16
CA ALA A 97 0.31 6.13 16.44
C ALA A 97 0.57 4.87 17.29
N GLU A 98 -0.33 3.87 17.22
CA GLU A 98 -0.30 2.64 18.02
C GLU A 98 0.71 1.59 17.51
N ALA A 99 0.94 1.50 16.19
CA ALA A 99 1.90 0.54 15.65
C ALA A 99 3.33 0.79 16.18
N PRO A 100 4.11 -0.25 16.54
CA PRO A 100 5.48 -0.07 17.01
C PRO A 100 6.43 0.44 15.92
N LEU A 101 6.06 0.32 14.64
CA LEU A 101 6.85 0.82 13.51
C LEU A 101 5.94 1.41 12.43
N VAL A 102 6.33 2.57 11.89
CA VAL A 102 5.78 3.11 10.64
C VAL A 102 6.92 3.27 9.64
N LEU A 103 6.85 2.53 8.54
CA LEU A 103 7.76 2.69 7.40
C LEU A 103 7.18 3.69 6.42
N VAL A 104 7.89 4.76 6.11
CA VAL A 104 7.46 5.75 5.11
C VAL A 104 8.25 5.52 3.83
N TRP A 105 7.56 5.02 2.81
CA TRP A 105 8.15 4.64 1.53
C TRP A 105 8.16 5.82 0.57
N LEU A 106 9.32 6.05 -0.04
CA LEU A 106 9.63 7.26 -0.75
C LEU A 106 9.91 6.96 -2.22
N ALA A 107 9.37 7.77 -3.12
CA ALA A 107 9.95 7.97 -4.44
C ALA A 107 11.12 8.93 -4.25
N ASP A 108 12.34 8.48 -4.52
CA ASP A 108 13.58 9.20 -4.20
C ASP A 108 14.43 9.37 -5.45
N LEU A 109 14.31 10.55 -6.07
CA LEU A 109 15.13 10.97 -7.19
C LEU A 109 16.34 11.80 -6.74
N SER A 110 16.39 12.18 -5.46
CA SER A 110 17.48 13.01 -4.91
C SER A 110 18.82 12.30 -4.93
N ARG A 111 18.82 10.96 -4.82
CA ARG A 111 20.04 10.13 -4.93
C ARG A 111 20.70 10.25 -6.30
N LEU A 112 19.92 10.19 -7.37
CA LEU A 112 20.43 10.33 -8.75
C LEU A 112 20.88 11.76 -9.02
N ASP A 113 20.15 12.75 -8.50
CA ASP A 113 20.57 14.15 -8.60
C ASP A 113 21.90 14.42 -7.89
N ALA A 114 22.06 13.88 -6.67
CA ALA A 114 23.30 13.97 -5.92
C ALA A 114 24.48 13.31 -6.65
N LEU A 115 24.26 12.14 -7.23
CA LEU A 115 25.28 11.44 -8.03
C LEU A 115 25.64 12.23 -9.30
N GLY A 116 24.65 12.81 -9.99
CA GLY A 116 24.89 13.65 -11.16
C GLY A 116 25.76 14.86 -10.83
N ARG A 117 25.44 15.57 -9.73
CA ARG A 117 26.23 16.69 -9.21
C ARG A 117 27.66 16.28 -8.84
N ASP A 118 27.83 15.20 -8.09
CA ASP A 118 29.15 14.64 -7.73
C ASP A 118 30.01 14.33 -8.95
N ARG A 119 29.39 13.83 -10.03
CA ARG A 119 30.07 13.41 -11.26
C ARG A 119 30.11 14.46 -12.36
N GLY A 120 29.57 15.66 -12.12
CA GLY A 120 29.42 16.69 -13.15
C GLY A 120 28.61 16.24 -14.36
N LYS A 121 27.64 15.33 -14.18
CA LYS A 121 26.76 14.81 -15.22
C LYS A 121 25.38 15.48 -15.15
N PRO A 122 24.78 15.82 -16.30
CA PRO A 122 23.44 16.41 -16.33
C PRO A 122 22.38 15.41 -15.84
N THR A 123 21.37 15.93 -15.15
CA THR A 123 20.26 15.16 -14.56
C THR A 123 18.89 15.70 -14.97
N ASP A 124 18.81 16.44 -16.08
CA ASP A 124 17.58 17.08 -16.57
C ASP A 124 16.41 16.10 -16.78
N GLY A 125 16.73 14.82 -17.03
CA GLY A 125 15.74 13.76 -17.12
C GLY A 125 14.89 13.58 -15.85
N LEU A 126 15.43 13.91 -14.67
CA LEU A 126 14.70 13.83 -13.39
C LEU A 126 13.52 14.83 -13.32
N ALA A 127 13.49 15.84 -14.18
CA ALA A 127 12.42 16.83 -14.22
C ALA A 127 11.16 16.35 -14.95
N TYR A 128 11.20 15.23 -15.69
CA TYR A 128 10.05 14.71 -16.42
C TYR A 128 9.13 13.88 -15.53
N LEU A 129 7.82 13.96 -15.77
CA LEU A 129 6.82 13.17 -15.05
C LEU A 129 7.15 11.66 -15.04
N GLU A 130 7.78 11.18 -16.11
CA GLU A 130 8.30 9.81 -16.23
C GLU A 130 9.13 9.38 -15.01
N MET A 131 10.07 10.21 -14.56
CA MET A 131 10.95 9.83 -13.44
C MET A 131 10.20 9.78 -12.11
N LEU A 132 9.15 10.59 -11.93
CA LEU A 132 8.26 10.45 -10.78
C LEU A 132 7.48 9.12 -10.84
N MET A 133 6.97 8.74 -12.03
CA MET A 133 6.29 7.45 -12.19
C MET A 133 7.22 6.27 -11.87
N VAL A 134 8.47 6.32 -12.36
CA VAL A 134 9.50 5.32 -12.05
C VAL A 134 9.73 5.22 -10.54
N GLY A 135 9.92 6.34 -9.84
CA GLY A 135 10.12 6.36 -8.39
C GLY A 135 8.91 5.83 -7.60
N VAL A 136 7.69 6.16 -8.02
CA VAL A 136 6.46 5.66 -7.37
C VAL A 136 6.30 4.15 -7.56
N VAL A 137 6.56 3.64 -8.77
CA VAL A 137 6.48 2.20 -9.06
C VAL A 137 7.54 1.43 -8.29
N ASP A 138 8.81 1.86 -8.33
CA ASP A 138 9.91 1.25 -7.58
C ASP A 138 9.59 1.16 -6.08
N ALA A 139 9.09 2.26 -5.49
CA ALA A 139 8.69 2.29 -4.08
C ALA A 139 7.52 1.34 -3.76
N ALA A 140 6.55 1.21 -4.67
CA ALA A 140 5.42 0.29 -4.51
C ALA A 140 5.84 -1.18 -4.56
N LEU A 141 6.72 -1.54 -5.49
CA LEU A 141 7.25 -2.90 -5.61
C LEU A 141 8.08 -3.30 -4.38
N ALA A 142 9.00 -2.41 -3.97
CA ALA A 142 9.83 -2.62 -2.78
C ALA A 142 8.96 -2.77 -1.51
N ALA A 143 7.96 -1.90 -1.34
CA ALA A 143 7.05 -1.96 -0.21
C ALA A 143 6.21 -3.24 -0.19
N GLN A 144 5.72 -3.71 -1.34
CA GLN A 144 4.90 -4.92 -1.42
C GLN A 144 5.73 -6.17 -1.09
N ASN A 145 6.99 -6.25 -1.52
CA ASN A 145 7.91 -7.31 -1.09
C ASN A 145 8.09 -7.29 0.44
N ALA A 146 8.32 -6.12 1.03
CA ALA A 146 8.43 -5.97 2.48
C ALA A 146 7.14 -6.40 3.19
N ALA A 147 5.96 -6.02 2.69
CA ALA A 147 4.68 -6.40 3.28
C ALA A 147 4.50 -7.94 3.29
N VAL A 148 4.84 -8.62 2.20
CA VAL A 148 4.78 -10.09 2.10
C VAL A 148 5.77 -10.75 3.07
N ALA A 149 7.00 -10.22 3.17
CA ALA A 149 8.00 -10.71 4.11
C ALA A 149 7.57 -10.52 5.57
N LEU A 150 6.99 -9.37 5.92
CA LEU A 150 6.48 -9.10 7.26
C LEU A 150 5.31 -10.04 7.61
N GLU A 151 4.38 -10.25 6.68
CA GLU A 151 3.24 -11.15 6.89
C GLU A 151 3.65 -12.62 6.98
N SER A 152 4.71 -13.04 6.29
CA SER A 152 5.25 -14.41 6.42
C SER A 152 5.91 -14.66 7.78
N LEU A 153 6.36 -13.59 8.46
CA LEU A 153 6.86 -13.61 9.85
C LEU A 153 5.73 -13.50 10.89
N GLY A 154 4.46 -13.49 10.47
CA GLY A 154 3.29 -13.38 11.34
C GLY A 154 2.95 -11.96 11.78
N LEU A 155 3.65 -10.94 11.26
CA LEU A 155 3.34 -9.53 11.55
C LEU A 155 2.15 -9.05 10.71
N GLY A 156 1.44 -8.06 11.25
CA GLY A 156 0.35 -7.37 10.57
C GLY A 156 0.83 -6.10 9.90
N THR A 157 0.20 -5.75 8.78
CA THR A 157 0.52 -4.51 8.05
C THR A 157 -0.71 -3.71 7.64
N VAL A 158 -0.55 -2.38 7.50
CA VAL A 158 -1.52 -1.51 6.83
C VAL A 158 -0.85 -0.33 6.12
N TYR A 159 -1.16 -0.17 4.83
CA TYR A 159 -0.73 0.98 4.04
C TYR A 159 -1.49 2.26 4.41
N ILE A 160 -0.77 3.38 4.48
CA ILE A 160 -1.26 4.70 4.88
C ILE A 160 -1.05 5.68 3.74
N GLY A 161 -1.96 5.65 2.76
CA GLY A 161 -1.99 6.63 1.67
C GLY A 161 -2.36 8.05 2.14
N ALA A 162 -2.92 8.17 3.35
CA ALA A 162 -3.33 9.45 3.95
C ALA A 162 -2.15 10.34 4.36
N LEU A 163 -0.91 9.83 4.38
CA LEU A 163 0.28 10.68 4.49
C LEU A 163 0.35 11.71 3.34
N ARG A 164 -0.30 11.43 2.21
CA ARG A 164 -0.43 12.38 1.10
C ARG A 164 -1.47 13.47 1.32
N ASN A 165 -2.21 13.48 2.43
CA ASN A 165 -3.11 14.58 2.75
C ASN A 165 -2.34 15.90 2.97
N ASP A 166 -1.11 15.81 3.49
CA ASP A 166 -0.20 16.95 3.61
C ASP A 166 1.26 16.50 3.36
N PRO A 167 1.67 16.38 2.08
CA PRO A 167 3.02 15.93 1.73
C PRO A 167 4.11 16.88 2.21
N GLU A 168 3.82 18.19 2.32
CA GLU A 168 4.78 19.19 2.80
C GLU A 168 5.04 19.02 4.30
N ALA A 169 4.00 18.75 5.10
CA ALA A 169 4.17 18.43 6.52
C ALA A 169 4.92 17.12 6.74
N VAL A 170 4.69 16.08 5.94
CA VAL A 170 5.47 14.83 6.01
C VAL A 170 6.93 15.10 5.65
N ALA A 171 7.18 15.86 4.59
CA ALA A 171 8.54 16.21 4.17
C ALA A 171 9.28 16.99 5.26
N ALA A 172 8.64 17.99 5.87
CA ALA A 172 9.22 18.76 6.96
C ALA A 172 9.47 17.90 8.21
N LEU A 173 8.53 17.02 8.56
CA LEU A 173 8.64 16.14 9.72
C LEU A 173 9.80 15.16 9.60
N LEU A 174 10.03 14.60 8.41
CA LEU A 174 11.03 13.56 8.17
C LEU A 174 12.33 14.10 7.55
N GLY A 175 12.44 15.41 7.35
CA GLY A 175 13.62 16.04 6.76
C GLY A 175 13.86 15.64 5.30
N LEU A 176 12.80 15.41 4.51
CA LEU A 176 12.93 14.98 3.12
C LEU A 176 13.49 16.14 2.26
N PRO A 177 14.52 15.90 1.42
CA PRO A 177 15.04 16.92 0.52
C PRO A 177 14.08 17.15 -0.67
N PRO A 178 14.36 18.13 -1.55
CA PRO A 178 13.68 18.24 -2.83
C PRO A 178 13.78 16.94 -3.65
N ASN A 179 12.83 16.71 -4.56
CA ASN A 179 12.76 15.50 -5.40
C ASN A 179 12.59 14.17 -4.63
N VAL A 180 12.02 14.26 -3.42
CA VAL A 180 11.62 13.10 -2.62
C VAL A 180 10.16 13.24 -2.21
N LEU A 181 9.37 12.21 -2.49
CA LEU A 181 7.95 12.15 -2.18
C LEU A 181 7.67 10.96 -1.27
N ALA A 182 7.02 11.18 -0.13
CA ALA A 182 6.40 10.11 0.64
C ALA A 182 5.19 9.55 -0.12
N VAL A 183 5.36 8.38 -0.74
CA VAL A 183 4.31 7.72 -1.53
C VAL A 183 3.22 7.21 -0.59
N PHE A 184 3.59 6.51 0.48
CA PHE A 184 2.66 6.05 1.52
C PHE A 184 3.44 5.64 2.78
N GLY A 185 2.73 5.55 3.91
CA GLY A 185 3.22 4.84 5.09
C GLY A 185 2.86 3.35 5.04
N LEU A 186 3.51 2.55 5.87
CA LEU A 186 3.17 1.15 6.16
C LEU A 186 3.36 0.95 7.67
N CYS A 187 2.25 0.82 8.40
CA CYS A 187 2.31 0.45 9.81
C CYS A 187 2.61 -1.04 9.93
N VAL A 188 3.45 -1.41 10.90
CA VAL A 188 3.91 -2.78 11.13
C VAL A 188 3.84 -3.08 12.62
N GLY A 189 3.34 -4.26 12.98
CA GLY A 189 3.28 -4.71 14.37
C GLY A 189 2.68 -6.10 14.53
N HIS A 190 2.72 -6.62 15.74
CA HIS A 190 2.02 -7.87 16.08
C HIS A 190 0.51 -7.63 16.05
N PRO A 191 -0.29 -8.40 15.28
CA PRO A 191 -1.75 -8.25 15.28
C PRO A 191 -2.34 -8.47 16.67
N ASP A 192 -3.30 -7.62 17.04
CA ASP A 192 -4.06 -7.75 18.28
C ASP A 192 -5.16 -8.82 18.12
N PRO A 193 -5.07 -9.98 18.82
CA PRO A 193 -6.06 -11.05 18.68
C PRO A 193 -7.44 -10.67 19.21
N ALA A 194 -7.55 -9.65 20.07
CA ALA A 194 -8.84 -9.15 20.55
C ALA A 194 -9.61 -8.36 19.48
N ARG A 195 -8.93 -7.93 18.41
CA ARG A 195 -9.51 -7.18 17.28
C ARG A 195 -9.01 -7.77 15.96
N PRO A 196 -9.44 -9.00 15.63
CA PRO A 196 -8.91 -9.73 14.48
C PRO A 196 -9.25 -9.04 13.17
N ALA A 197 -8.32 -9.07 12.23
CA ALA A 197 -8.56 -8.64 10.85
C ALA A 197 -9.12 -9.81 10.02
N ALA A 198 -10.04 -9.51 9.10
CA ALA A 198 -10.62 -10.48 8.19
C ALA A 198 -10.18 -10.25 6.74
N VAL A 199 -10.14 -11.33 5.96
CA VAL A 199 -9.93 -11.23 4.51
C VAL A 199 -11.14 -10.56 3.88
N LYS A 200 -10.90 -9.39 3.26
CA LYS A 200 -11.94 -8.65 2.54
C LYS A 200 -12.16 -9.26 1.14
N PRO A 201 -13.40 -9.34 0.63
CA PRO A 201 -13.69 -9.69 -0.75
C PRO A 201 -12.94 -8.83 -1.78
N ARG A 202 -12.84 -9.31 -3.02
CA ARG A 202 -12.32 -8.56 -4.17
C ARG A 202 -13.30 -8.62 -5.34
N LEU A 203 -13.15 -7.67 -6.27
CA LEU A 203 -13.84 -7.71 -7.55
C LEU A 203 -13.63 -9.08 -8.22
N PRO A 204 -14.64 -9.60 -8.94
CA PRO A 204 -14.48 -10.81 -9.74
C PRO A 204 -13.29 -10.71 -10.69
N GLN A 205 -12.53 -11.78 -10.86
CA GLN A 205 -11.31 -11.76 -11.68
C GLN A 205 -11.57 -11.31 -13.13
N GLY A 206 -12.73 -11.64 -13.71
CA GLY A 206 -13.10 -11.22 -15.07
C GLY A 206 -13.32 -9.71 -15.24
N VAL A 207 -13.48 -8.96 -14.14
CA VAL A 207 -13.54 -7.48 -14.16
C VAL A 207 -12.14 -6.86 -14.23
N VAL A 208 -11.11 -7.60 -13.81
CA VAL A 208 -9.72 -7.09 -13.70
C VAL A 208 -8.81 -7.68 -14.78
N LEU A 209 -8.99 -8.96 -15.11
CA LEU A 209 -8.20 -9.68 -16.11
C LEU A 209 -8.88 -9.59 -17.48
N HIS A 210 -8.26 -8.84 -18.40
CA HIS A 210 -8.69 -8.76 -19.79
C HIS A 210 -7.77 -9.61 -20.68
N ARG A 211 -8.34 -10.34 -21.64
CA ARG A 211 -7.57 -11.18 -22.57
C ARG A 211 -7.49 -10.53 -23.95
N GLY A 212 -6.27 -10.27 -24.42
CA GLY A 212 -6.02 -9.65 -25.73
C GLY A 212 -6.21 -8.14 -25.73
N ARG A 213 -7.45 -7.66 -25.57
CA ARG A 213 -7.80 -6.24 -25.54
C ARG A 213 -8.54 -5.88 -24.26
N TYR A 214 -8.41 -4.62 -23.83
CA TYR A 214 -9.19 -4.08 -22.74
C TYR A 214 -10.68 -4.05 -23.13
N ASP A 215 -11.53 -4.51 -22.22
CA ASP A 215 -12.98 -4.43 -22.37
C ASP A 215 -13.52 -3.42 -21.35
N PRO A 216 -14.05 -2.27 -21.78
CA PRO A 216 -14.61 -1.29 -20.87
C PRO A 216 -15.97 -1.70 -20.32
N ALA A 217 -16.62 -2.73 -20.88
CA ALA A 217 -17.88 -3.23 -20.34
C ALA A 217 -17.64 -3.92 -18.99
N LEU A 218 -18.39 -3.49 -17.99
CA LEU A 218 -18.49 -4.25 -16.75
C LEU A 218 -19.31 -5.49 -17.06
N ALA A 219 -18.74 -6.67 -16.81
CA ALA A 219 -19.47 -7.93 -16.98
C ALA A 219 -20.84 -7.87 -16.27
N ASP A 220 -21.89 -8.30 -16.97
CA ASP A 220 -23.26 -8.21 -16.48
C ASP A 220 -23.40 -8.78 -15.07
N GLY A 221 -23.94 -7.98 -14.15
CA GLY A 221 -24.16 -8.36 -12.75
C GLY A 221 -22.91 -8.43 -11.87
N ALA A 222 -21.69 -8.25 -12.40
CA ALA A 222 -20.46 -8.41 -11.61
C ALA A 222 -20.33 -7.38 -10.47
N VAL A 223 -20.71 -6.12 -10.72
CA VAL A 223 -20.72 -5.07 -9.68
C VAL A 223 -21.78 -5.36 -8.63
N ALA A 224 -22.99 -5.75 -9.03
CA ALA A 224 -24.07 -6.07 -8.10
C ALA A 224 -23.71 -7.26 -7.18
N ALA A 225 -23.07 -8.30 -7.74
CA ALA A 225 -22.56 -9.43 -6.98
C ALA A 225 -21.48 -9.01 -5.98
N TYR A 226 -20.56 -8.13 -6.40
CA TYR A 226 -19.52 -7.63 -5.50
C TYR A 226 -20.06 -6.72 -4.40
N ASP A 227 -21.06 -5.89 -4.70
CA ASP A 227 -21.75 -5.07 -3.70
C ASP A 227 -22.45 -5.94 -2.66
N ALA A 228 -23.06 -7.06 -3.05
CA ALA A 228 -23.64 -8.01 -2.12
C ALA A 228 -22.57 -8.64 -1.22
N ALA A 229 -21.49 -9.16 -1.79
CA ALA A 229 -20.38 -9.76 -1.04
C ALA A 229 -19.74 -8.76 -0.05
N MET A 230 -19.66 -7.49 -0.42
CA MET A 230 -19.14 -6.44 0.46
C MET A 230 -20.07 -6.11 1.63
N ARG A 231 -21.40 -6.09 1.41
CA ARG A 231 -22.39 -5.94 2.48
C ARG A 231 -22.36 -7.11 3.44
N ASP A 232 -22.26 -8.34 2.94
CA ASP A 232 -22.13 -9.54 3.77
C ASP A 232 -20.87 -9.51 4.62
N PHE A 233 -19.74 -9.12 4.03
CA PHE A 233 -18.49 -8.92 4.76
C PHE A 233 -18.66 -7.85 5.85
N GLN A 234 -19.23 -6.69 5.54
CA GLN A 234 -19.45 -5.62 6.51
C GLN A 234 -20.38 -6.07 7.65
N ALA A 235 -21.45 -6.78 7.34
CA ALA A 235 -22.36 -7.34 8.34
C ALA A 235 -21.61 -8.28 9.31
N GLY A 236 -20.79 -9.19 8.79
CA GLY A 236 -19.94 -10.08 9.58
C GLY A 236 -18.84 -9.38 10.38
N GLN A 237 -18.57 -8.10 10.10
CA GLN A 237 -17.62 -7.26 10.84
C GLN A 237 -18.33 -6.23 11.75
N GLY A 238 -19.66 -6.25 11.85
CA GLY A 238 -20.43 -5.26 12.61
C GLY A 238 -20.33 -3.84 12.07
N MET A 239 -20.07 -3.69 10.76
CA MET A 239 -19.89 -2.40 10.08
C MET A 239 -21.19 -1.96 9.37
N PRO A 240 -21.36 -0.65 9.10
CA PRO A 240 -22.39 -0.19 8.19
C PRO A 240 -22.30 -0.89 6.84
N GLN A 241 -23.43 -1.38 6.35
CA GLN A 241 -23.52 -2.14 5.10
C GLN A 241 -23.71 -1.18 3.92
N VAL A 242 -22.62 -0.90 3.22
CA VAL A 242 -22.57 0.02 2.06
C VAL A 242 -21.96 -0.74 0.89
N GLY A 243 -22.60 -0.66 -0.28
CA GLY A 243 -22.07 -1.22 -1.52
C GLY A 243 -20.67 -0.69 -1.83
N TRP A 244 -19.85 -1.49 -2.50
CA TRP A 244 -18.55 -1.03 -2.96
C TRP A 244 -18.69 0.07 -4.01
N SER A 245 -19.66 -0.06 -4.92
CA SER A 245 -19.90 0.91 -6.00
C SER A 245 -20.14 2.32 -5.44
N ASP A 246 -21.11 2.48 -4.54
CA ASP A 246 -21.40 3.75 -3.87
C ASP A 246 -20.18 4.27 -3.10
N ALA A 247 -19.54 3.41 -2.29
CA ALA A 247 -18.36 3.80 -1.52
C ALA A 247 -17.16 4.21 -2.40
N ALA A 248 -17.02 3.62 -3.59
CA ALA A 248 -15.98 3.96 -4.55
C ALA A 248 -16.28 5.29 -5.26
N LEU A 249 -17.52 5.50 -5.71
CA LEU A 249 -17.96 6.75 -6.33
C LEU A 249 -17.82 7.92 -5.36
N ASP A 250 -18.15 7.70 -4.09
CA ASP A 250 -17.97 8.67 -3.00
C ASP A 250 -16.52 9.14 -2.80
N ARG A 251 -15.54 8.31 -3.18
CA ARG A 251 -14.12 8.65 -3.06
C ARG A 251 -13.61 9.50 -4.20
N VAL A 252 -14.27 9.44 -5.35
CA VAL A 252 -13.90 10.15 -6.59
C VAL A 252 -14.92 11.23 -6.97
N ARG A 253 -15.85 11.56 -6.06
CA ARG A 253 -16.97 12.47 -6.33
C ARG A 253 -16.53 13.89 -6.74
N GLY A 254 -15.40 14.35 -6.21
CA GLY A 254 -14.91 15.71 -6.41
C GLY A 254 -13.68 16.05 -5.54
N PRO A 255 -13.10 17.24 -5.68
CA PRO A 255 -11.94 17.68 -4.89
C PRO A 255 -12.10 17.54 -3.37
N GLU A 256 -13.31 17.77 -2.86
CA GLU A 256 -13.65 17.67 -1.44
C GLU A 256 -13.47 16.24 -0.88
N SER A 257 -13.58 15.20 -1.72
CA SER A 257 -13.32 13.82 -1.31
C SER A 257 -11.84 13.43 -1.32
N LEU A 258 -10.97 14.31 -1.84
CA LEU A 258 -9.53 14.05 -1.97
C LEU A 258 -8.71 14.53 -0.78
N SER A 259 -9.31 15.21 0.21
CA SER A 259 -8.61 15.64 1.43
C SER A 259 -7.37 16.50 1.14
N GLY A 260 -7.49 17.45 0.21
CA GLY A 260 -6.41 18.36 -0.21
C GLY A 260 -5.48 17.81 -1.30
N ARG A 261 -5.64 16.53 -1.69
CA ARG A 261 -4.81 15.87 -2.73
C ARG A 261 -5.14 16.30 -4.16
N ASP A 262 -6.22 17.04 -4.36
CA ASP A 262 -6.51 17.77 -5.60
C ASP A 262 -5.37 18.75 -5.97
N ARG A 263 -4.63 19.27 -4.98
CA ARG A 263 -3.49 20.19 -5.17
C ARG A 263 -2.13 19.49 -5.25
N LEU A 264 -2.10 18.16 -5.41
CA LEU A 264 -0.86 17.39 -5.34
C LEU A 264 0.18 17.84 -6.38
N ARG A 265 -0.23 18.21 -7.60
CA ARG A 265 0.67 18.70 -8.64
C ARG A 265 1.48 19.92 -8.19
N GLU A 266 0.79 20.95 -7.68
CA GLU A 266 1.41 22.19 -7.20
C GLU A 266 2.36 21.94 -6.02
N ILE A 267 1.97 21.04 -5.11
CA ILE A 267 2.80 20.63 -3.98
C ILE A 267 4.09 19.97 -4.47
N LEU A 268 3.99 19.04 -5.44
CA LEU A 268 5.15 18.35 -6.00
C LEU A 268 6.11 19.33 -6.71
N GLU A 269 5.58 20.30 -7.46
CA GLU A 269 6.38 21.36 -8.09
C GLU A 269 7.16 22.18 -7.04
N ARG A 270 6.50 22.59 -5.94
CA ARG A 270 7.19 23.28 -4.82
C ARG A 270 8.22 22.40 -4.11
N ARG A 271 8.02 21.08 -4.14
CA ARG A 271 8.96 20.08 -3.60
C ARG A 271 10.08 19.71 -4.58
N GLY A 272 10.19 20.41 -5.71
CA GLY A 272 11.31 20.31 -6.65
C GLY A 272 11.08 19.39 -7.84
N PHE A 273 9.96 18.67 -7.90
CA PHE A 273 9.64 17.83 -9.05
C PHE A 273 9.29 18.71 -10.26
N GLY A 274 10.01 18.54 -11.36
CA GLY A 274 9.81 19.38 -12.55
C GLY A 274 8.47 19.16 -13.25
N LEU A 275 7.93 17.93 -13.20
CA LEU A 275 6.67 17.50 -13.82
C LEU A 275 6.47 17.99 -15.28
N LYS A 276 7.58 18.03 -16.04
CA LYS A 276 7.58 18.28 -17.49
C LYS A 276 6.91 17.15 -18.26
#